data_AF-A0A8B7E4S2-F1
#
_entry.id   AF-A0A8B7E4S2-F1
#
_cell.length_a   1.000
_cell.length_b   1.000
_cell.length_c   1.000
_cell.angle_alpha   90.00
_cell.angle_beta   90.00
_cell.angle_gamma   90.00
#
_symmetry.space_group_name_H-M   'P 1'
#
loop_
_entity.id
_entity.type
_entity.pdbx_description
1 polymer ?
#
loop_
_entity_poly.entity_id
_entity_poly.type
_entity_poly.pdbx_seq_one_letter_code
_entity_poly.pdbx_strand_id
1 'polypeptide(L)'
;MQLFTLLKLPSAAEHITQIGTLLSDLGATAIDIQKGLPKITDQRIKKPEDDIKIKKKDEKSDEHNQFSLTKAIDLTTEDIVSRLNKSTVTDLVIVSMLFLPRTMPSHFLETFTPIAAAGGQAQKEHLARLMATQMTNAGVGIGLQKAKEVSELANTVKLFS
;
A
#
# COMPACT_ATOMS: atom_id res chain seq x y z
N MET A 1 19.03 -9.06 1.84
CA MET A 1 19.10 -7.58 1.99
C MET A 1 19.36 -6.87 0.65
N GLN A 2 18.61 -7.20 -0.42
CA GLN A 2 18.75 -6.50 -1.72
C GLN A 2 17.86 -5.24 -1.81
N LEU A 3 16.74 -5.20 -1.07
CA LEU A 3 15.83 -4.04 -1.08
C LEU A 3 16.47 -2.76 -0.52
N PHE A 4 17.34 -2.88 0.48
CA PHE A 4 18.12 -1.75 1.00
C PHE A 4 19.09 -1.17 -0.05
N THR A 5 19.56 -1.99 -0.99
CA THR A 5 20.40 -1.54 -2.10
C THR A 5 19.58 -0.78 -3.13
N LEU A 6 18.33 -1.18 -3.37
CA LEU A 6 17.40 -0.48 -4.27
C LEU A 6 17.07 0.93 -3.76
N LEU A 7 16.92 1.10 -2.44
CA LEU A 7 16.69 2.39 -1.80
C LEU A 7 17.79 3.43 -2.09
N LYS A 8 19.03 2.99 -2.36
CA LYS A 8 20.18 3.86 -2.62
C LYS A 8 20.28 4.34 -4.07
N LEU A 9 19.44 3.83 -4.98
CA LEU A 9 19.51 4.18 -6.40
C LEU A 9 18.72 5.48 -6.67
N PRO A 10 19.21 6.40 -7.53
CA PRO A 10 18.52 7.65 -7.86
C PRO A 10 17.12 7.42 -8.45
N SER A 11 16.95 6.34 -9.22
CA SER A 11 15.67 5.93 -9.83
C SER A 11 14.64 5.42 -8.81
N ALA A 12 15.06 5.12 -7.58
CA ALA A 12 14.15 4.65 -6.54
C ALA A 12 13.44 5.79 -5.80
N ALA A 13 13.80 7.06 -6.08
CA ALA A 13 13.23 8.23 -5.42
C ALA A 13 11.69 8.27 -5.47
N GLU A 14 11.11 7.86 -6.59
CA GLU A 14 9.65 7.81 -6.79
C GLU A 14 8.98 6.63 -6.06
N HIS A 15 9.74 5.59 -5.71
CA HIS A 15 9.23 4.35 -5.12
C HIS A 15 9.64 4.19 -3.63
N ILE A 16 10.30 5.19 -3.03
CA ILE A 16 10.78 5.18 -1.64
C ILE A 16 9.67 4.77 -0.67
N THR A 17 8.45 5.32 -0.84
CA THR A 17 7.32 5.02 0.06
C THR A 17 6.92 3.55 -0.03
N GLN A 18 6.82 3.01 -1.25
CA GLN A 18 6.46 1.60 -1.49
C GLN A 18 7.55 0.65 -0.97
N ILE A 19 8.82 0.96 -1.23
CA ILE A 19 9.97 0.18 -0.75
C ILE A 19 10.07 0.25 0.78
N GLY A 20 9.78 1.40 1.39
CA GLY A 20 9.75 1.61 2.83
C GLY A 20 8.66 0.78 3.51
N THR A 21 7.46 0.74 2.93
CA THR A 21 6.36 -0.13 3.40
C THR A 21 6.78 -1.60 3.35
N LEU A 22 7.33 -2.08 2.22
CA LEU A 22 7.80 -3.46 2.09
C LEU A 22 8.92 -3.81 3.09
N LEU A 23 9.84 -2.89 3.34
CA LEU A 23 10.89 -3.08 4.34
C LEU A 23 10.32 -3.14 5.77
N SER A 24 9.33 -2.29 6.08
CA SER A 24 8.63 -2.32 7.36
C SER A 24 7.89 -3.64 7.55
N ASP A 25 7.24 -4.17 6.51
CA ASP A 25 6.53 -5.45 6.51
C ASP A 25 7.49 -6.65 6.69
N LEU A 26 8.74 -6.51 6.23
CA LEU A 26 9.82 -7.49 6.43
C LEU A 26 10.53 -7.35 7.79
N GLY A 27 10.08 -6.43 8.66
CA GLY A 27 10.63 -6.24 10.00
C GLY A 27 11.80 -5.26 10.10
N ALA A 28 12.08 -4.47 9.06
CA ALA A 28 13.05 -3.38 9.14
C ALA A 28 12.52 -2.24 10.02
N THR A 29 13.37 -1.70 10.90
CA THR A 29 12.97 -0.57 11.73
C THR A 29 12.98 0.73 10.93
N ALA A 30 12.15 1.71 11.34
CA ALA A 30 12.11 3.03 10.71
C ALA A 30 13.50 3.72 10.67
N ILE A 31 14.36 3.43 11.67
CA ILE A 31 15.73 3.93 11.75
C ILE A 31 16.61 3.31 10.66
N ASP A 32 16.47 2.02 10.41
CA ASP A 32 17.26 1.33 9.38
C ASP A 32 16.85 1.80 7.98
N ILE A 33 15.55 1.98 7.74
CA ILE A 33 15.01 2.55 6.50
C ILE A 33 15.55 3.97 6.27
N GLN A 34 15.51 4.83 7.30
CA GLN A 34 16.07 6.20 7.25
C GLN A 34 17.58 6.23 6.96
N LYS A 35 18.35 5.27 7.45
CA LYS A 35 19.79 5.17 7.14
C LYS A 35 20.05 4.71 5.70
N GLY A 36 19.11 4.00 5.09
CA GLY A 36 19.18 3.51 3.71
C GLY A 36 18.79 4.54 2.66
N LEU A 37 18.07 5.59 3.05
CA LEU A 37 17.64 6.68 2.18
C LEU A 37 18.85 7.52 1.72
N PRO A 38 18.96 7.85 0.41
CA PRO A 38 19.96 8.79 -0.04
C PRO A 38 19.69 10.11 0.67
N LYS A 39 20.65 10.56 1.47
CA LYS A 39 20.64 11.92 2.00
C LYS A 39 20.65 12.82 0.78
N ILE A 40 19.53 13.47 0.49
CA ILE A 40 19.46 14.54 -0.51
C ILE A 40 20.31 15.68 0.08
N THR A 41 21.62 15.58 -0.09
CA THR A 41 22.54 16.70 0.13
C THR A 41 22.39 17.60 -1.07
N ASP A 42 21.74 18.73 -0.83
CA ASP A 42 21.67 19.92 -1.69
C ASP A 42 22.91 20.10 -2.56
N GLN A 43 22.86 19.63 -3.81
CA GLN A 43 23.84 20.01 -4.82
C GLN A 43 23.16 20.22 -6.19
N ARG A 44 22.71 21.47 -6.35
CA ARG A 44 23.00 22.31 -7.52
C ARG A 44 22.31 21.94 -8.84
N ILE A 45 21.00 22.17 -8.91
CA ILE A 45 20.36 22.46 -10.20
C ILE A 45 20.68 23.91 -10.57
N LYS A 46 21.69 24.08 -11.43
CA LYS A 46 21.90 25.30 -12.22
C LYS A 46 20.69 25.50 -13.12
N LYS A 47 20.07 26.69 -13.06
CA LYS A 47 19.20 27.22 -14.11
C LYS A 47 19.91 27.14 -15.48
N PRO A 48 19.15 26.92 -16.56
CA PRO A 48 19.14 27.91 -17.63
C PRO A 48 17.73 28.46 -17.83
N GLU A 49 17.67 29.78 -17.91
CA GLU A 49 16.49 30.51 -18.38
C GLU A 49 16.41 30.34 -19.90
N ASP A 50 15.23 30.06 -20.44
CA ASP A 50 14.76 30.60 -21.72
C ASP A 50 13.25 30.35 -21.91
N ASP A 51 12.61 31.40 -22.43
CA ASP A 51 11.18 31.64 -22.58
C ASP A 51 10.36 30.54 -23.28
N ILE A 52 9.33 30.00 -22.60
CA ILE A 52 8.11 29.53 -23.28
C ILE A 52 6.88 29.92 -22.45
N LYS A 53 6.13 30.93 -22.94
CA LYS A 53 4.76 31.23 -22.51
C LYS A 53 3.85 30.05 -22.83
N ILE A 54 3.40 29.30 -21.82
CA ILE A 54 2.22 28.43 -21.92
C ILE A 54 1.20 28.85 -20.87
N LYS A 55 0.01 29.23 -21.36
CA LYS A 55 -1.16 29.59 -20.59
C LYS A 55 -1.67 28.41 -19.75
N LYS A 56 -1.98 28.71 -18.48
CA LYS A 56 -3.04 28.17 -17.62
C LYS A 56 -3.31 26.66 -17.63
N LYS A 57 -3.03 26.02 -16.50
CA LYS A 57 -4.06 25.30 -15.75
C LYS A 57 -3.76 25.44 -14.25
N ASP A 58 -4.74 25.97 -13.52
CA ASP A 58 -4.72 26.08 -12.07
C ASP A 58 -4.49 24.71 -11.44
N GLU A 59 -3.28 24.49 -10.89
CA GLU A 59 -3.03 23.43 -9.91
C GLU A 59 -3.64 23.87 -8.57
N LYS A 60 -4.96 23.66 -8.46
CA LYS A 60 -5.66 23.61 -7.18
C LYS A 60 -6.38 22.28 -7.08
N SER A 61 -5.66 21.24 -6.65
CA SER A 61 -6.24 20.08 -5.98
C SER A 61 -5.11 19.10 -5.69
N ASP A 62 -4.86 18.78 -4.41
CA ASP A 62 -4.61 17.39 -3.99
C ASP A 62 -4.37 17.21 -2.47
N GLU A 63 -4.56 18.24 -1.64
CA GLU A 63 -4.61 18.01 -0.19
C GLU A 63 -5.94 17.39 0.29
N HIS A 64 -7.01 17.51 -0.50
CA HIS A 64 -8.32 16.94 -0.14
C HIS A 64 -8.49 15.45 -0.48
N ASN A 65 -7.61 14.86 -1.30
CA ASN A 65 -7.79 13.51 -1.83
C ASN A 65 -7.14 12.41 -0.96
N GLN A 66 -6.13 12.76 -0.15
CA GLN A 66 -5.51 11.80 0.78
C GLN A 66 -6.43 11.43 1.96
N PHE A 67 -7.29 12.36 2.42
CA PHE A 67 -8.28 12.08 3.46
C PHE A 67 -9.37 11.07 3.00
N SER A 68 -9.58 10.94 1.69
CA SER A 68 -10.53 9.98 1.10
C SER A 68 -9.95 8.56 1.02
N LEU A 69 -8.68 8.43 0.64
CA LEU A 69 -8.03 7.13 0.46
C LEU A 69 -7.87 6.37 1.78
N THR A 70 -7.38 7.04 2.83
CA THR A 70 -7.21 6.43 4.15
C THR A 70 -8.53 5.91 4.69
N LYS A 71 -9.61 6.69 4.54
CA LYS A 71 -10.95 6.28 4.93
C LYS A 71 -11.49 5.12 4.10
N ALA A 72 -11.18 5.07 2.81
CA ALA A 72 -11.52 3.93 1.96
C ALA A 72 -10.77 2.65 2.39
N ILE A 73 -9.50 2.78 2.79
CA ILE A 73 -8.71 1.67 3.33
C ILE A 73 -9.30 1.19 4.65
N ASP A 74 -9.67 2.09 5.56
CA ASP A 74 -10.26 1.73 6.86
C ASP A 74 -11.59 0.97 6.68
N LEU A 75 -12.50 1.48 5.85
CA LEU A 75 -13.78 0.81 5.56
C LEU A 75 -13.57 -0.57 4.92
N THR A 76 -12.57 -0.70 4.05
CA THR A 76 -12.22 -1.97 3.43
C THR A 76 -11.56 -2.92 4.43
N THR A 77 -10.78 -2.39 5.37
CA THR A 77 -10.16 -3.16 6.45
C THR A 77 -11.23 -3.80 7.34
N GLU A 78 -12.23 -3.02 7.78
CA GLU A 78 -13.33 -3.52 8.60
C GLU A 78 -14.11 -4.67 7.92
N ASP A 79 -14.40 -4.52 6.62
CA ASP A 79 -15.04 -5.59 5.84
C ASP A 79 -14.17 -6.84 5.77
N ILE A 80 -12.87 -6.70 5.50
CA ILE A 80 -11.94 -7.84 5.43
C ILE A 80 -11.80 -8.54 6.79
N VAL A 81 -11.72 -7.79 7.90
CA VAL A 81 -11.66 -8.39 9.25
C VAL A 81 -12.88 -9.27 9.52
N SER A 82 -14.07 -8.83 9.13
CA SER A 82 -15.30 -9.62 9.27
C SER A 82 -15.27 -10.93 8.46
N ARG A 83 -14.56 -10.91 7.32
CA ARG A 83 -14.39 -12.06 6.43
C ARG A 83 -13.23 -12.97 6.84
N LEU A 84 -12.31 -12.54 7.71
CA LEU A 84 -11.21 -13.35 8.24
C LEU A 84 -11.67 -14.29 9.37
N ASN A 85 -12.66 -15.14 9.06
CA ASN A 85 -13.15 -16.18 9.95
C ASN A 85 -12.53 -17.55 9.60
N LYS A 86 -12.69 -18.54 10.49
CA LYS A 86 -12.04 -19.85 10.32
C LYS A 86 -12.49 -20.58 9.05
N SER A 87 -13.77 -20.47 8.69
CA SER A 87 -14.33 -21.19 7.53
C SER A 87 -13.72 -20.65 6.24
N THR A 88 -13.85 -19.34 6.02
CA THR A 88 -13.36 -18.68 4.79
C THR A 88 -11.86 -18.82 4.61
N VAL A 89 -11.08 -18.73 5.69
CA VAL A 89 -9.63 -18.90 5.64
C VAL A 89 -9.26 -20.36 5.35
N THR A 90 -10.00 -21.33 5.89
CA THR A 90 -9.78 -22.75 5.60
C THR A 90 -10.03 -23.04 4.12
N ASP A 91 -11.16 -22.56 3.59
CA ASP A 91 -11.49 -22.74 2.17
C ASP A 91 -10.43 -22.08 1.26
N LEU A 92 -9.98 -20.87 1.61
CA LEU A 92 -8.91 -20.18 0.89
C LEU A 92 -7.60 -20.97 0.90
N VAL A 93 -7.22 -21.54 2.05
CA VAL A 93 -6.01 -22.37 2.17
C VAL A 93 -6.14 -23.63 1.33
N ILE A 94 -7.29 -24.30 1.35
CA ILE A 94 -7.55 -25.51 0.55
C ILE A 94 -7.41 -25.20 -0.95
N VAL A 95 -8.00 -24.09 -1.42
CA VAL A 95 -7.83 -23.65 -2.82
C VAL A 95 -6.36 -23.36 -3.13
N SER A 96 -5.66 -22.74 -2.19
CA SER A 96 -4.24 -22.37 -2.34
C SER A 96 -3.31 -23.59 -2.34
N MET A 97 -3.68 -24.70 -1.67
CA MET A 97 -2.89 -25.92 -1.63
C MET A 97 -2.65 -26.53 -3.01
N LEU A 98 -3.54 -26.28 -3.98
CA LEU A 98 -3.36 -26.74 -5.37
C LEU A 98 -2.15 -26.11 -6.07
N PHE A 99 -1.68 -24.96 -5.59
CA PHE A 99 -0.53 -24.25 -6.14
C PHE A 99 0.79 -24.59 -5.43
N LEU A 100 0.75 -25.42 -4.37
CA LEU A 100 1.95 -25.80 -3.63
C LEU A 100 2.71 -26.91 -4.35
N PRO A 101 4.06 -26.87 -4.32
CA PRO A 101 4.87 -27.97 -4.82
C PRO A 101 4.68 -29.24 -3.98
N ARG A 102 4.86 -30.41 -4.61
CA ARG A 102 4.72 -31.71 -3.93
C ARG A 102 5.78 -31.98 -2.87
N THR A 103 6.90 -31.26 -2.92
CA THR A 103 8.03 -31.39 -2.00
C THR A 103 8.43 -30.04 -1.47
N MET A 104 8.84 -29.99 -0.20
CA MET A 104 9.29 -28.76 0.45
C MET A 104 10.56 -28.21 -0.23
N PRO A 105 10.56 -26.95 -0.72
CA PRO A 105 11.75 -26.35 -1.30
C PRO A 105 12.85 -26.11 -0.25
N SER A 106 14.11 -26.37 -0.59
CA SER A 106 15.26 -26.16 0.33
C SER A 106 15.34 -24.73 0.85
N HIS A 107 15.16 -23.74 -0.02
CA HIS A 107 15.20 -22.32 0.38
C HIS A 107 14.07 -21.92 1.35
N PHE A 108 12.92 -22.60 1.29
CA PHE A 108 11.85 -22.35 2.25
C PHE A 108 12.30 -22.76 3.66
N LEU A 109 12.96 -23.91 3.81
CA LEU A 109 13.50 -24.36 5.11
C LEU A 109 14.54 -23.40 5.68
N GLU A 110 15.39 -22.84 4.83
CA GLU A 110 16.44 -21.89 5.25
C GLU A 110 15.88 -20.55 5.74
N THR A 111 14.71 -20.14 5.23
CA THR A 111 14.14 -18.81 5.45
C THR A 111 12.87 -18.81 6.29
N PHE A 112 12.31 -19.98 6.59
CA PHE A 112 11.06 -20.10 7.33
C PHE A 112 11.24 -19.67 8.78
N THR A 113 10.55 -18.59 9.15
CA THR A 113 10.44 -18.11 10.52
C THR A 113 9.00 -18.31 11.03
N PRO A 114 8.79 -19.19 12.03
CA PRO A 114 7.48 -19.39 12.63
C PRO A 114 6.93 -18.09 13.22
N ILE A 115 5.63 -17.84 13.03
CA ILE A 115 4.95 -16.70 13.64
C ILE A 115 4.53 -17.08 15.06
N ALA A 116 5.22 -16.54 16.06
CA ALA A 116 5.03 -16.89 17.48
C ALA A 116 3.62 -16.58 18.04
N ALA A 117 2.90 -15.62 17.46
CA ALA A 117 1.58 -15.16 17.93
C ALA A 117 0.51 -15.21 16.83
N ALA A 118 0.48 -16.30 16.04
CA ALA A 118 -0.51 -16.48 14.99
C ALA A 118 -1.95 -16.53 15.54
N GLY A 119 -2.85 -15.77 14.94
CA GLY A 119 -4.30 -15.79 15.22
C GLY A 119 -4.82 -14.71 16.17
N GLY A 120 -3.96 -13.84 16.71
CA GLY A 120 -4.37 -12.71 17.55
C GLY A 120 -5.19 -11.66 16.77
N GLN A 121 -6.09 -10.94 17.46
CA GLN A 121 -6.94 -9.94 16.80
C GLN A 121 -6.13 -8.79 16.18
N ALA A 122 -5.12 -8.28 16.88
CA ALA A 122 -4.21 -7.28 16.34
C ALA A 122 -3.51 -7.74 15.05
N GLN A 123 -3.18 -9.04 14.95
CA GLN A 123 -2.57 -9.60 13.75
C GLN A 123 -3.59 -9.67 12.60
N LYS A 124 -4.84 -10.04 12.88
CA LYS A 124 -5.90 -10.08 11.87
C LYS A 124 -6.21 -8.69 11.34
N GLU A 125 -6.29 -7.68 12.21
CA GLU A 125 -6.48 -6.29 11.82
C GLU A 125 -5.33 -5.78 10.96
N HIS A 126 -4.09 -6.10 11.35
CA HIS A 126 -2.92 -5.73 10.56
C HIS A 126 -2.93 -6.38 9.18
N LEU A 127 -3.19 -7.69 9.09
CA LEU A 127 -3.33 -8.41 7.82
C LEU A 127 -4.45 -7.82 6.95
N ALA A 128 -5.61 -7.54 7.55
CA ALA A 128 -6.74 -6.94 6.85
C ALA A 128 -6.39 -5.56 6.29
N ARG A 129 -5.64 -4.74 7.03
CA ARG A 129 -5.18 -3.43 6.57
C ARG A 129 -4.21 -3.54 5.41
N LEU A 130 -3.29 -4.50 5.43
CA LEU A 130 -2.40 -4.79 4.31
C LEU A 130 -3.20 -5.18 3.07
N MET A 131 -4.14 -6.11 3.20
CA MET A 131 -5.02 -6.51 2.11
C MET A 131 -5.87 -5.34 1.59
N ALA A 132 -6.45 -4.53 2.48
CA ALA A 132 -7.24 -3.36 2.12
C ALA A 132 -6.43 -2.32 1.34
N THR A 133 -5.16 -2.12 1.71
CA THR A 133 -4.24 -1.23 1.00
C THR A 133 -3.98 -1.75 -0.40
N GLN A 134 -3.67 -3.04 -0.54
CA GLN A 134 -3.43 -3.66 -1.85
C GLN A 134 -4.68 -3.64 -2.74
N MET A 135 -5.85 -3.90 -2.16
CA MET A 135 -7.13 -3.81 -2.86
C MET A 135 -7.40 -2.40 -3.35
N THR A 136 -7.25 -1.40 -2.46
CA THR A 136 -7.49 0.01 -2.80
C THR A 136 -6.54 0.48 -3.91
N ASN A 137 -5.26 0.06 -3.86
CA ASN A 137 -4.28 0.35 -4.91
C ASN A 137 -4.63 -0.31 -6.25
N ALA A 138 -5.20 -1.52 -6.20
CA ALA A 138 -5.72 -2.22 -7.38
C ALA A 138 -7.08 -1.65 -7.87
N GLY A 139 -7.60 -0.60 -7.23
CA GLY A 139 -8.87 0.02 -7.59
C GLY A 139 -10.10 -0.79 -7.18
N VAL A 140 -9.95 -1.75 -6.27
CA VAL A 140 -11.01 -2.62 -5.76
C VAL A 140 -11.19 -2.46 -4.25
N GLY A 141 -12.39 -2.74 -3.73
CA GLY A 141 -12.68 -2.63 -2.29
C GLY A 141 -13.92 -1.80 -2.00
N ILE A 142 -14.62 -2.16 -0.92
CA ILE A 142 -15.90 -1.56 -0.56
C ILE A 142 -15.76 -0.08 -0.18
N GLY A 143 -14.62 0.33 0.39
CA GLY A 143 -14.37 1.73 0.71
C GLY A 143 -14.29 2.61 -0.54
N LEU A 144 -13.70 2.09 -1.63
CA LEU A 144 -13.61 2.80 -2.89
C LEU A 144 -14.96 2.85 -3.63
N GLN A 145 -15.76 1.78 -3.54
CA GLN A 145 -17.13 1.75 -4.07
C GLN A 145 -18.01 2.78 -3.37
N LYS A 146 -18.02 2.78 -2.03
CA LYS A 146 -18.78 3.76 -1.24
C LYS A 146 -18.33 5.20 -1.50
N ALA A 147 -17.03 5.44 -1.68
CA ALA A 147 -16.51 6.77 -2.02
C ALA A 147 -17.04 7.25 -3.39
N LYS A 148 -17.12 6.35 -4.38
CA LYS A 148 -17.71 6.65 -5.70
C LYS A 148 -19.21 6.92 -5.60
N GLU A 149 -19.97 6.08 -4.92
CA GLU A 149 -21.42 6.24 -4.72
C GLU A 149 -21.77 7.58 -4.06
N VAL A 150 -21.03 7.97 -3.02
CA VAL A 150 -21.24 9.27 -2.35
C VAL A 150 -20.94 10.43 -3.29
N SER A 151 -19.92 10.32 -4.15
CA SER A 151 -19.61 11.35 -5.13
C SER A 151 -20.68 11.47 -6.22
N GLU A 152 -21.28 10.35 -6.63
CA GLU A 152 -22.36 10.32 -7.63
C GLU A 152 -23.67 10.90 -7.05
N LEU A 153 -24.03 10.53 -5.82
CA LEU A 153 -25.17 11.10 -5.12
C LEU A 153 -25.05 12.61 -4.94
N ALA A 154 -23.86 13.11 -4.58
CA ALA A 154 -23.61 14.55 -4.45
C ALA A 154 -23.78 15.31 -5.78
N ASN A 155 -23.48 14.66 -6.91
CA ASN A 155 -23.69 15.26 -8.23
C ASN A 155 -25.17 15.26 -8.63
N THR A 156 -25.92 14.19 -8.33
CA THR A 156 -27.36 14.17 -8.64
C THR A 156 -28.13 15.25 -7.88
N VAL A 157 -27.86 15.46 -6.59
CA VAL A 157 -28.53 16.49 -5.78
C VAL A 157 -28.27 17.90 -6.33
N LYS A 158 -27.06 18.18 -6.84
CA LYS A 158 -26.73 19.48 -7.48
C LYS A 158 -27.43 19.71 -8.83
N LEU A 159 -27.86 18.65 -9.51
CA LEU A 159 -28.61 18.76 -10.77
C LEU A 159 -30.11 19.06 -10.54
N PHE A 160 -30.62 18.81 -9.33
CA PHE A 160 -32.02 19.02 -8.97
C PHE A 160 -32.25 20.20 -8.00
N SER A 161 -31.21 20.99 -7.71
CA SER A 161 -31.25 22.23 -6.92
C SER A 161 -31.07 23.46 -7.80
#